data_AF-A0A947YED5-F1
#
_entry.id   AF-A0A947YED5-F1
#
_cell.length_a   1.000
_cell.length_b   1.000
_cell.length_c   1.000
_cell.angle_alpha   90.00
_cell.angle_beta   90.00
_cell.angle_gamma   90.00
#
_symmetry.space_group_name_H-M   'P 1'
#
loop_
_entity.id
_entity.type
_entity.pdbx_description
1 polymer ?
#
loop_
_entity_poly.entity_id
_entity_poly.type
_entity_poly.pdbx_seq_one_letter_code
_entity_poly.pdbx_strand_id
1 'polypeptide(L)'
;LQLICAVLTKHLKLPLGNKDVFVNVTAGYNLTEPGADLGIALAIISSSKNKPLPNNAIAFGELGLLGEIRSVNFQDKRIKEAKTLGYKITISPENTKHLKQIDLSSRT
;
A
#
# COMPACT_ATOMS: atom_id res chain seq x y z
N LEU A 1 -11.68 3.69 0.73
CA LEU A 1 -11.30 3.17 2.07
C LEU A 1 -12.02 1.87 2.44
N GLN A 2 -13.35 1.83 2.52
CA GLN A 2 -14.11 0.63 2.94
C GLN A 2 -13.72 -0.64 2.17
N LEU A 3 -13.57 -0.52 0.85
CA LEU A 3 -13.14 -1.62 -0.01
C LEU A 3 -11.76 -2.18 0.37
N ILE A 4 -10.79 -1.29 0.60
CA ILE A 4 -9.43 -1.66 1.01
C ILE A 4 -9.49 -2.42 2.34
N CYS A 5 -10.26 -1.94 3.32
CA CYS A 5 -10.44 -2.64 4.59
C CYS A 5 -11.04 -4.04 4.40
N ALA A 6 -12.02 -4.20 3.50
CA ALA A 6 -12.63 -5.48 3.20
C ALA A 6 -11.63 -6.46 2.56
N VAL A 7 -10.84 -6.00 1.57
CA VAL A 7 -9.80 -6.80 0.92
C VAL A 7 -8.72 -7.22 1.93
N LEU A 8 -8.24 -6.30 2.77
CA LEU A 8 -7.27 -6.58 3.83
C LEU A 8 -7.79 -7.61 4.84
N THR A 9 -9.05 -7.46 5.27
CA THR A 9 -9.69 -8.41 6.19
C THR A 9 -9.82 -9.79 5.56
N LYS A 10 -10.26 -9.87 4.29
CA LYS A 10 -10.47 -11.14 3.58
C LYS A 10 -9.17 -11.89 3.31
N HIS A 11 -8.13 -11.18 2.84
CA HIS A 11 -6.92 -11.81 2.31
C HIS A 11 -5.78 -11.92 3.32
N LEU A 12 -5.70 -11.00 4.28
CA LEU A 12 -4.66 -10.98 5.31
C LEU A 12 -5.20 -11.30 6.72
N LYS A 13 -6.50 -11.60 6.84
CA LYS A 13 -7.17 -11.90 8.13
C LYS A 13 -6.98 -10.81 9.18
N LEU A 14 -6.84 -9.56 8.75
CA LEU A 14 -6.70 -8.43 9.68
C LEU A 14 -8.04 -8.16 10.37
N PRO A 15 -8.11 -8.10 11.71
CA PRO A 15 -9.35 -7.85 12.43
C PRO A 15 -9.70 -6.36 12.39
N LEU A 16 -10.20 -5.88 11.24
CA LEU A 16 -10.59 -4.47 11.05
C LEU A 16 -12.08 -4.23 11.29
N GLY A 17 -12.91 -5.28 11.35
CA GLY A 17 -14.37 -5.14 11.46
C GLY A 17 -14.88 -4.55 12.77
N ASN A 18 -14.06 -4.56 13.81
CA ASN A 18 -14.34 -3.95 15.12
C ASN A 18 -13.40 -2.77 15.43
N LYS A 19 -12.75 -2.20 14.42
CA LYS A 19 -11.83 -1.07 14.57
C LYS A 19 -12.32 0.12 13.76
N ASP A 20 -12.17 1.30 14.35
CA ASP A 20 -12.31 2.55 13.61
C ASP A 20 -11.05 2.77 12.77
N VAL A 21 -11.23 2.88 11.45
CA VAL A 21 -10.13 3.06 10.51
C VAL A 21 -10.19 4.46 9.92
N PHE A 22 -9.19 5.27 10.27
CA PHE A 22 -8.98 6.60 9.71
C PHE A 22 -7.71 6.61 8.86
N VAL A 23 -7.79 7.26 7.70
CA VAL A 23 -6.65 7.48 6.80
C VAL A 23 -6.63 8.95 6.44
N ASN A 24 -5.46 9.57 6.57
CA ASN A 24 -5.24 10.96 6.19
C ASN A 24 -4.12 11.04 5.16
N VAL A 25 -4.26 11.98 4.22
CA VAL A 25 -3.22 12.32 3.25
C VAL A 25 -2.56 13.62 3.71
N THR A 26 -1.26 13.59 3.92
CA THR A 26 -0.50 14.76 4.35
C THR A 26 -0.46 15.83 3.27
N ALA A 27 -0.22 17.09 3.67
CA ALA A 27 -0.11 18.25 2.79
C ALA A 27 -1.40 18.65 2.04
N GLY A 28 -2.57 18.16 2.48
CA GLY A 28 -3.87 18.62 1.98
C GLY A 28 -4.19 18.18 0.55
N TYR A 29 -3.49 17.17 0.04
CA TYR A 29 -3.76 16.63 -1.29
C TYR A 29 -5.03 15.78 -1.29
N ASN A 30 -5.86 15.99 -2.33
CA ASN A 30 -6.97 15.10 -2.65
C ASN A 30 -6.48 13.97 -3.54
N LEU A 31 -6.67 12.74 -3.08
CA LEU A 31 -6.15 11.55 -3.73
C LEU A 31 -7.27 10.85 -4.49
N THR A 32 -7.27 10.98 -5.82
CA THR A 32 -8.33 10.44 -6.70
C THR A 32 -7.83 9.39 -7.68
N GLU A 33 -6.56 8.97 -7.57
CA GLU A 33 -5.96 8.00 -8.49
C GLU A 33 -5.96 6.57 -7.93
N PRO A 34 -6.14 5.53 -8.78
CA PRO A 34 -6.06 4.13 -8.35
C PRO A 34 -4.70 3.73 -7.78
N GLY A 35 -3.61 4.40 -8.22
CA GLY A 35 -2.25 4.09 -7.80
C GLY A 35 -1.98 4.29 -6.32
N ALA A 36 -2.86 4.96 -5.59
CA ALA A 36 -2.69 5.17 -4.17
C ALA A 36 -3.19 4.02 -3.29
N ASP A 37 -3.99 3.10 -3.82
CA ASP A 37 -4.62 2.04 -3.03
C ASP A 37 -3.60 1.21 -2.26
N LEU A 38 -2.50 0.83 -2.91
CA LEU A 38 -1.43 0.06 -2.26
C LEU A 38 -0.78 0.83 -1.10
N GLY A 39 -0.56 2.14 -1.26
CA GLY A 39 0.00 2.99 -0.21
C GLY A 39 -0.93 3.08 1.01
N ILE A 40 -2.22 3.28 0.76
CA ILE A 40 -3.25 3.30 1.81
C ILE A 40 -3.33 1.93 2.51
N ALA A 41 -3.33 0.84 1.73
CA ALA A 41 -3.37 -0.51 2.25
C ALA A 41 -2.18 -0.79 3.18
N LEU A 42 -0.96 -0.43 2.77
CA LEU A 42 0.25 -0.57 3.58
C LEU A 42 0.20 0.25 4.87
N ALA A 43 -0.32 1.48 4.82
CA ALA A 43 -0.49 2.31 6.01
C ALA A 43 -1.43 1.65 7.04
N ILE A 44 -2.56 1.08 6.57
CA ILE A 44 -3.51 0.36 7.43
C ILE A 44 -2.87 -0.92 8.00
N ILE A 45 -2.16 -1.70 7.18
CA ILE A 45 -1.48 -2.92 7.65
C ILE A 45 -0.44 -2.57 8.72
N SER A 46 0.38 -1.54 8.47
CA SER A 46 1.41 -1.07 9.40
C SER A 46 0.82 -0.64 10.75
N SER A 47 -0.24 0.19 10.71
CA SER A 47 -0.97 0.63 11.90
C SER A 47 -1.61 -0.54 12.66
N SER A 48 -2.31 -1.43 11.96
CA SER A 48 -2.99 -2.57 12.58
C SER A 48 -2.03 -3.59 13.21
N LYS A 49 -0.83 -3.76 12.62
CA LYS A 49 0.23 -4.65 13.13
C LYS A 49 1.20 -3.96 14.10
N ASN A 50 1.04 -2.65 14.33
CA ASN A 50 1.96 -1.83 15.10
C ASN A 50 3.44 -2.01 14.69
N LYS A 51 3.69 -2.06 13.37
CA LYS A 51 5.03 -2.26 12.81
C LYS A 51 5.31 -1.24 11.72
N PRO A 52 6.37 -0.41 11.84
CA PRO A 52 6.65 0.62 10.86
C PRO A 52 7.03 0.03 9.49
N LEU A 53 6.67 0.76 8.44
CA LEU A 53 7.18 0.52 7.09
C LEU A 53 8.65 0.99 7.00
N PRO A 54 9.45 0.48 6.05
CA PRO A 54 10.81 0.96 5.85
C PRO A 54 10.83 2.47 5.52
N ASN A 55 11.69 3.25 6.20
CA ASN A 55 11.74 4.72 6.10
C ASN A 55 12.02 5.25 4.68
N ASN A 56 12.62 4.45 3.79
CA ASN A 56 12.94 4.83 2.41
C ASN A 56 12.15 3.98 1.38
N ALA A 57 10.91 3.65 1.73
CA ALA A 57 9.99 2.95 0.83
C ALA A 57 8.99 3.90 0.18
N ILE A 58 8.71 3.68 -1.10
CA ILE A 58 7.57 4.23 -1.82
C ILE A 58 6.70 3.07 -2.31
N ALA A 59 5.39 3.27 -2.32
CA ALA A 59 4.45 2.27 -2.80
C ALA A 59 3.39 2.88 -3.72
N PHE A 60 3.09 2.18 -4.80
CA PHE A 60 1.99 2.53 -5.69
C PHE A 60 1.42 1.28 -6.36
N GLY A 61 0.15 1.31 -6.70
CA GLY A 61 -0.56 0.20 -7.34
C GLY A 61 -2.03 0.22 -6.98
N GLU A 62 -2.87 -0.23 -7.91
CA GLU A 62 -4.30 -0.39 -7.68
C GLU A 62 -4.55 -1.73 -6.97
N LEU A 63 -5.40 -1.71 -5.96
CA LEU A 63 -5.71 -2.91 -5.18
C LEU A 63 -7.01 -3.53 -5.68
N GLY A 64 -6.91 -4.71 -6.27
CA GLY A 64 -8.07 -5.48 -6.70
C GLY A 64 -8.77 -6.21 -5.55
N LEU A 65 -10.02 -6.61 -5.80
CA LEU A 65 -10.87 -7.31 -4.82
C LEU A 65 -10.34 -8.68 -4.43
N LEU A 66 -9.59 -9.34 -5.32
CA LEU A 66 -8.98 -10.63 -5.08
C LEU A 66 -7.62 -10.50 -4.39
N GLY A 67 -7.24 -9.28 -3.98
CA GLY A 67 -5.99 -8.99 -3.27
C GLY A 67 -4.79 -8.89 -4.21
N GLU A 68 -5.02 -8.88 -5.52
CA GLU A 68 -4.03 -8.64 -6.55
C GLU A 68 -3.67 -7.15 -6.63
N ILE A 69 -2.43 -6.88 -7.02
CA ILE A 69 -1.91 -5.53 -7.21
C ILE A 69 -1.78 -5.30 -8.71
N ARG A 70 -2.58 -4.36 -9.22
CA ARG A 70 -2.76 -4.10 -10.65
C ARG A 70 -1.88 -2.94 -11.11
N SER A 71 -1.51 -2.99 -12.39
CA SER A 71 -0.73 -1.92 -13.03
C SER A 71 -1.50 -0.61 -13.07
N VAL A 72 -0.75 0.50 -13.04
CA VAL A 72 -1.29 1.86 -13.03
C VAL A 72 -0.56 2.72 -14.05
N ASN A 73 -1.13 3.88 -14.38
CA ASN A 73 -0.54 4.76 -15.37
C ASN A 73 0.85 5.26 -14.94
N PHE A 74 1.75 5.35 -15.92
CA PHE A 74 3.08 5.95 -15.81
C PHE A 74 4.02 5.27 -14.79
N GLN A 75 4.03 3.94 -14.68
CA GLN A 75 4.86 3.19 -13.73
C GLN A 75 6.35 3.55 -13.84
N ASP A 76 6.90 3.53 -15.07
CA ASP A 76 8.30 3.88 -15.33
C ASP A 76 8.65 5.29 -14.81
N LYS A 77 7.73 6.24 -15.01
CA LYS A 77 7.93 7.63 -14.58
C LYS A 77 7.95 7.72 -13.05
N ARG A 78 7.04 7.01 -12.37
CA ARG A 78 7.00 6.94 -10.89
C ARG A 78 8.26 6.28 -10.32
N ILE A 79 8.74 5.21 -10.95
CA ILE A 79 9.96 4.51 -10.52
C ILE A 79 11.19 5.40 -10.71
N LYS A 80 11.29 6.10 -11.85
CA LYS A 80 12.38 7.05 -12.10
C LYS A 80 12.36 8.17 -11.07
N GLU A 81 11.19 8.78 -10.82
CA GLU A 81 11.04 9.85 -9.84
C GLU A 81 11.39 9.39 -8.42
N ALA A 82 10.93 8.20 -8.02
CA ALA A 82 11.28 7.60 -6.75
C ALA A 82 12.79 7.46 -6.55
N LYS A 83 13.50 7.02 -7.59
CA LYS A 83 14.97 6.91 -7.57
C LYS A 83 15.63 8.29 -7.47
N THR A 84 15.16 9.27 -8.24
CA THR A 84 15.65 10.67 -8.18
C THR A 84 15.50 11.26 -6.78
N LEU A 85 14.38 11.00 -6.11
CA LEU A 85 14.10 11.44 -4.74
C LEU A 85 14.83 10.63 -3.66
N GLY A 86 15.59 9.60 -4.03
CA GLY A 86 16.41 8.82 -3.10
C GLY A 86 15.70 7.66 -2.39
N TYR A 87 14.50 7.28 -2.83
CA TYR A 87 13.83 6.07 -2.31
C TYR A 87 14.61 4.81 -2.73
N LYS A 88 14.89 3.93 -1.76
CA LYS A 88 15.66 2.70 -1.97
C LYS A 88 14.77 1.49 -2.22
N ILE A 89 13.54 1.54 -1.72
CA ILE A 89 12.59 0.45 -1.80
C ILE A 89 11.38 0.97 -2.56
N THR A 90 11.05 0.31 -3.67
CA THR A 90 9.82 0.58 -4.41
C THR A 90 8.94 -0.64 -4.28
N ILE A 91 7.69 -0.48 -3.84
CA ILE A 91 6.68 -1.53 -3.82
C ILE A 91 5.70 -1.19 -4.94
N SER A 92 5.72 -1.98 -6.01
CA SER A 92 4.96 -1.68 -7.23
C SER A 92 4.31 -2.94 -7.81
N PRO A 93 3.41 -2.80 -8.78
CA PRO A 93 2.82 -3.94 -9.46
C PRO A 93 3.85 -4.74 -10.26
N GLU A 94 5.06 -4.22 -10.52
CA GLU A 94 6.13 -4.94 -11.20
C GLU A 94 6.73 -6.03 -10.30
N ASN A 95 6.99 -5.70 -9.04
CA ASN A 95 7.69 -6.58 -8.10
C ASN A 95 6.79 -7.23 -7.04
N THR A 96 5.55 -6.74 -6.89
CA THR A 96 4.58 -7.26 -5.94
C THR A 96 3.25 -7.46 -6.66
N LYS A 97 2.82 -8.71 -6.85
CA LYS A 97 1.60 -9.04 -7.59
C LYS A 97 0.40 -9.26 -6.68
N HIS A 98 0.62 -9.51 -5.39
CA HIS A 98 -0.44 -9.83 -4.45
C HIS A 98 -0.09 -9.38 -3.02
N LEU A 99 -1.08 -8.88 -2.28
CA LEU A 99 -0.94 -8.51 -0.86
C LEU A 99 -0.26 -9.56 0.03
N LYS A 100 -0.42 -10.85 -0.24
CA LYS A 100 0.19 -11.92 0.57
C LYS A 100 1.71 -11.95 0.50
N GLN A 101 2.30 -11.36 -0.55
CA GLN A 101 3.76 -11.22 -0.69
C GLN A 101 4.31 -10.10 0.21
N ILE A 102 3.45 -9.21 0.70
CA ILE A 102 3.80 -8.11 1.58
C ILE A 102 3.86 -8.66 3.00
N ASP A 103 4.94 -9.36 3.30
CA ASP A 103 5.20 -9.81 4.66
C ASP A 103 5.95 -8.73 5.45
N LEU A 104 5.19 -8.02 6.30
CA LEU A 104 5.78 -7.14 7.29
C LEU A 104 6.27 -7.90 8.52
N SER A 105 6.00 -9.19 8.71
CA SER A 105 6.37 -9.91 9.94
C SER A 105 7.85 -10.32 10.03
N SER A 106 8.58 -10.42 8.91
CA SER A 106 9.90 -11.07 8.85
C SER A 106 11.14 -10.18 8.73
N ARG A 107 11.00 -8.85 8.68
CA ARG A 107 12.17 -7.93 8.65
C ARG A 107 12.37 -7.28 10.01
N THR A 108 13.32 -7.83 10.78
CA THR A 108 13.92 -7.24 11.98
C THR A 108 15.39 -7.02 11.66
#